data_AF-A0A252AYQ4-F1
#
_entry.id   AF-A0A252AYQ4-F1
#
_cell.length_a   1.000
_cell.length_b   1.000
_cell.length_c   1.000
_cell.angle_alpha   90.00
_cell.angle_beta   90.00
_cell.angle_gamma   90.00
#
_symmetry.space_group_name_H-M   'P 1'
#
loop_
_entity.id
_entity.type
_entity.pdbx_description
1 polymer ?
#
loop_
_entity_poly.entity_id
_entity_poly.type
_entity_poly.pdbx_seq_one_letter_code
_entity_poly.pdbx_strand_id
1 'polypeptide(L)'
;MFRLALEKQVSAARYHASAEEGVSVRTIAEAIGQRFNLPVVALSENDARAHFGWLGAFVSKDMIASSEKTKQRLDWHPTGPKLLADILACEDIPDKP
;
A
#
# COMPACT_ATOMS: atom_id res chain seq x y z
N MET A 1 -9.63 -11.62 -4.40
CA MET A 1 -8.63 -12.62 -4.01
C MET A 1 -9.15 -13.58 -2.94
N PHE A 2 -9.58 -13.12 -1.76
CA PHE A 2 -10.01 -14.00 -0.66
C PHE A 2 -11.09 -15.02 -1.05
N ARG A 3 -12.12 -14.62 -1.82
CA ARG A 3 -13.11 -15.54 -2.39
C ARG A 3 -12.44 -16.70 -3.15
N LEU A 4 -11.50 -16.41 -4.06
CA LEU A 4 -10.79 -17.43 -4.84
C LEU A 4 -9.93 -18.34 -3.95
N ALA A 5 -9.28 -17.79 -2.92
CA ALA A 5 -8.50 -18.59 -1.96
C ALA A 5 -9.39 -19.58 -1.19
N LEU A 6 -10.58 -19.13 -0.76
CA LEU A 6 -11.58 -19.96 -0.09
C LEU A 6 -12.17 -21.02 -1.02
N GLU A 7 -12.36 -20.72 -2.31
CA GLU A 7 -12.84 -21.69 -3.30
C GLU A 7 -11.79 -22.76 -3.64
N LYS A 8 -10.50 -22.42 -3.64
CA LYS A 8 -9.40 -23.36 -3.92
C LYS A 8 -9.05 -24.28 -2.75
N GLN A 9 -9.32 -23.87 -1.51
CA GLN A 9 -9.18 -24.68 -0.28
C GLN A 9 -7.81 -25.37 -0.11
N VAL A 10 -6.73 -24.73 -0.55
CA VAL A 10 -5.39 -25.33 -0.45
C VAL A 10 -4.89 -25.25 0.99
N SER A 11 -4.67 -26.40 1.61
CA SER A 11 -4.16 -26.50 2.97
C SER A 11 -2.82 -25.78 3.14
N ALA A 12 -2.66 -25.06 4.25
CA ALA A 12 -1.47 -24.31 4.62
C ALA A 12 -0.95 -23.31 3.55
N ALA A 13 -1.80 -22.90 2.60
CA ALA A 13 -1.42 -21.92 1.60
C ALA A 13 -1.28 -20.51 2.19
N ARG A 14 -0.30 -19.77 1.67
CA ARG A 14 -0.08 -18.35 1.96
C ARG A 14 -0.28 -17.56 0.67
N TYR A 15 -0.99 -16.44 0.78
CA TYR A 15 -1.33 -15.57 -0.34
C TYR A 15 -1.00 -14.12 0.01
N HIS A 16 -0.36 -13.41 -0.92
CA HIS A 16 -0.09 -11.97 -0.80
C HIS A 16 -1.09 -11.21 -1.65
N ALA A 17 -1.91 -10.39 -1.00
CA ALA A 17 -2.98 -9.61 -1.64
C ALA A 17 -2.50 -8.26 -2.21
N SER A 18 -1.26 -8.19 -2.72
CA SER A 18 -0.69 -6.94 -3.25
C SER A 18 -0.93 -6.85 -4.75
N ALA A 19 -1.72 -5.88 -5.23
CA ALA A 19 -1.94 -5.68 -6.67
C ALA A 19 -0.70 -5.08 -7.36
N GLU A 20 0.06 -4.29 -6.61
CA GLU A 20 1.30 -3.62 -6.99
C GLU A 20 2.43 -4.00 -6.06
N GLU A 21 3.67 -3.80 -6.52
CA GLU A 21 4.88 -4.09 -5.75
C GLU A 21 5.73 -2.83 -5.69
N GLY A 22 6.32 -2.54 -4.53
CA GLY A 22 7.40 -1.56 -4.41
C GLY A 22 7.02 -0.08 -4.56
N VAL A 23 5.79 0.33 -4.22
CA VAL A 23 5.47 1.77 -4.14
C VAL A 23 6.17 2.36 -2.92
N SER A 24 7.10 3.28 -3.14
CA SER A 24 7.90 3.86 -2.04
C SER A 24 7.07 4.79 -1.15
N VAL A 25 7.40 4.85 0.15
CA VAL A 25 6.77 5.78 1.10
C VAL A 25 6.91 7.22 0.65
N ARG A 26 8.05 7.58 0.03
CA ARG A 26 8.28 8.91 -0.54
C ARG A 26 7.21 9.24 -1.59
N THR A 27 7.00 8.35 -2.56
CA THR A 27 6.05 8.59 -3.66
C THR A 27 4.61 8.68 -3.15
N ILE A 28 4.27 7.93 -2.10
CA ILE A 28 2.96 8.04 -1.43
C ILE A 28 2.83 9.43 -0.78
N ALA A 29 3.85 9.89 -0.04
CA ALA A 29 3.85 11.21 0.59
C ALA A 29 3.75 12.34 -0.44
N GLU A 30 4.46 12.23 -1.56
CA GLU A 30 4.39 13.17 -2.70
C GLU A 30 2.98 13.22 -3.32
N ALA A 31 2.35 12.06 -3.57
CA ALA A 31 1.00 12.01 -4.12
C ALA A 31 -0.04 12.63 -3.18
N ILE A 32 0.07 12.38 -1.87
CA ILE A 32 -0.78 13.00 -0.84
C ILE A 32 -0.54 14.51 -0.80
N GLY A 33 0.72 14.93 -0.75
CA GLY A 33 1.10 16.34 -0.73
C GLY A 33 0.57 17.11 -1.94
N GLN A 34 0.67 16.51 -3.13
CA GLN A 34 0.11 17.05 -4.35
C GLN A 34 -1.43 17.15 -4.30
N ARG A 35 -2.12 16.07 -3.88
CA ARG A 35 -3.59 16.04 -3.87
C ARG A 35 -4.21 17.06 -2.91
N PHE A 36 -3.58 17.25 -1.75
CA PHE A 36 -4.13 18.09 -0.68
C PHE A 36 -3.37 19.40 -0.47
N ASN A 37 -2.44 19.74 -1.38
CA ASN A 37 -1.59 20.93 -1.30
C ASN A 37 -0.86 21.06 0.05
N LEU A 38 -0.24 19.96 0.49
CA LEU A 38 0.53 19.88 1.74
C LEU A 38 2.03 19.85 1.45
N PRO A 39 2.86 20.49 2.30
CA PRO A 39 4.31 20.41 2.18
C PRO A 39 4.80 18.98 2.47
N VAL A 40 5.73 18.50 1.65
CA VAL A 40 6.42 17.22 1.85
C VAL A 40 7.83 17.51 2.37
N VAL A 41 8.20 16.90 3.49
CA VAL A 41 9.50 17.10 4.14
C VAL A 41 10.27 15.79 4.22
N ALA A 42 11.59 15.86 4.00
CA ALA A 42 12.49 14.76 4.24
C ALA A 42 12.90 14.73 5.72
N LEU A 43 12.92 13.55 6.33
CA LEU A 43 13.35 13.34 7.71
C LEU A 43 14.63 12.51 7.74
N SER A 44 15.52 12.81 8.70
CA SER A 44 16.63 11.91 9.03
C SER A 44 16.09 10.61 9.66
N GLU A 45 16.89 9.55 9.73
CA GLU A 45 16.45 8.30 10.38
C GLU A 45 16.04 8.50 11.85
N ASN A 46 16.78 9.34 12.58
CA ASN A 46 16.47 9.64 13.98
C ASN A 46 15.16 10.42 14.11
N ASP A 47 14.95 11.42 13.25
CA ASP A 47 13.72 12.21 13.26
C ASP A 47 12.52 11.39 12.79
N ALA A 48 12.69 10.51 11.80
CA ALA A 48 11.65 9.59 11.34
C ALA A 48 11.22 8.63 12.47
N ARG A 49 12.16 8.09 13.24
CA ARG A 49 11.84 7.25 14.40
C ARG A 49 11.09 8.03 15.48
N ALA A 50 11.46 9.27 15.75
CA ALA A 50 10.74 10.12 16.69
C ALA A 50 9.32 10.47 16.17
N HIS A 51 9.20 10.78 14.89
CA HIS A 51 7.94 11.16 14.23
C HIS A 51 6.94 10.00 14.14
N PHE A 52 7.38 8.82 13.71
CA PHE A 52 6.52 7.64 13.53
C PHE A 52 6.44 6.75 14.79
N GLY A 53 7.25 7.02 15.81
CA GLY A 53 7.29 6.24 17.05
C GLY A 53 7.58 4.76 16.77
N TRP A 54 6.70 3.87 17.27
CA TRP A 54 6.83 2.43 17.09
C TRP A 54 6.79 1.98 15.62
N LEU A 55 6.14 2.77 14.75
CA LEU A 55 6.10 2.50 13.31
C LEU A 55 7.41 2.81 12.60
N GLY A 56 8.29 3.64 13.19
CA GLY A 56 9.53 4.06 12.54
C GLY A 56 10.39 2.89 12.06
N ALA A 57 10.42 1.80 12.82
CA ALA A 57 11.16 0.58 12.44
C ALA A 57 10.64 -0.10 11.16
N PHE A 58 9.38 0.14 10.77
CA PHE A 58 8.76 -0.38 9.56
C PHE A 58 8.88 0.62 8.40
N VAL A 59 8.61 1.91 8.66
CA VAL A 59 8.64 2.95 7.62
C VAL A 59 10.06 3.15 7.06
N SER A 60 11.10 2.90 7.87
CA SER A 60 12.50 2.98 7.43
C SER A 60 13.02 1.73 6.71
N LYS A 61 12.18 0.72 6.43
CA LYS A 61 12.62 -0.54 5.81
C LYS A 61 11.88 -0.82 4.51
N ASP A 62 12.61 -1.34 3.54
CA ASP A 62 12.03 -1.86 2.29
C ASP A 62 11.37 -3.22 2.53
N MET A 63 10.09 -3.18 2.87
CA MET A 63 9.26 -4.37 3.07
C MET A 63 8.40 -4.65 1.84
N ILE A 64 9.03 -5.14 0.77
CA ILE A 64 8.36 -5.42 -0.51
C ILE A 64 7.79 -6.84 -0.49
N ALA A 65 6.49 -6.97 -0.75
CA ALA A 65 5.82 -8.25 -0.94
C ALA A 65 5.47 -8.47 -2.42
N SER A 66 5.67 -9.70 -2.91
CA SER A 66 5.24 -10.09 -4.25
C SER A 66 3.97 -10.91 -4.25
N SER A 67 3.10 -10.68 -5.23
CA SER A 67 1.85 -11.44 -5.42
C SER A 67 1.88 -12.42 -6.59
N GLU A 68 3.00 -12.60 -7.28
CA GLU A 68 3.11 -13.49 -8.45
C GLU A 68 2.55 -14.90 -8.20
N LYS A 69 2.97 -15.54 -7.11
CA LYS A 69 2.48 -16.87 -6.72
C LYS A 69 0.97 -16.87 -6.46
N THR A 70 0.42 -15.78 -5.95
CA THR A 70 -1.02 -15.66 -5.67
C THR A 70 -1.79 -15.53 -6.98
N LYS A 71 -1.32 -14.69 -7.90
CA LYS A 71 -1.90 -14.52 -9.24
C LYS A 71 -1.91 -15.85 -10.00
N GLN A 72 -0.78 -16.55 -10.06
CA GLN A 72 -0.66 -17.84 -10.74
C GLN A 72 -1.55 -18.95 -10.12
N ARG A 73 -1.56 -19.08 -8.78
CA ARG A 73 -2.30 -20.17 -8.11
C ARG A 73 -3.82 -19.98 -8.15
N LEU A 74 -4.27 -18.73 -8.08
CA LEU A 74 -5.69 -18.40 -7.97
C LEU A 74 -6.29 -17.93 -9.30
N ASP A 75 -5.49 -17.81 -10.36
CA ASP A 75 -5.85 -17.10 -11.59
C ASP A 75 -6.39 -15.68 -11.30
N TRP A 76 -5.80 -15.04 -10.29
CA TRP A 76 -6.29 -13.77 -9.77
C TRP A 76 -5.69 -12.60 -10.55
N HIS A 77 -6.58 -11.84 -11.19
CA HIS A 77 -6.26 -10.62 -11.91
C HIS A 77 -6.84 -9.41 -11.17
N PRO A 78 -6.02 -8.62 -10.44
CA PRO A 78 -6.49 -7.40 -9.76
C PRO A 78 -6.96 -6.37 -10.80
N THR A 79 -8.16 -5.80 -10.60
CA THR A 79 -8.77 -4.82 -11.51
C THR A 79 -8.98 -3.44 -10.89
N GLY A 80 -8.65 -3.27 -9.60
CA GLY A 80 -8.73 -1.99 -8.92
C GLY A 80 -7.70 -0.97 -9.42
N PRO A 81 -7.88 0.31 -9.10
CA PRO A 81 -6.92 1.35 -9.45
C PRO A 81 -5.56 1.08 -8.80
N LYS A 82 -4.54 1.71 -9.37
CA LYS A 82 -3.19 1.76 -8.79
C LYS A 82 -3.20 2.74 -7.61
N LEU A 83 -2.42 2.48 -6.56
CA LEU A 83 -2.41 3.26 -5.32
C LEU A 83 -2.26 4.77 -5.57
N LEU A 84 -1.29 5.17 -6.40
CA LEU A 84 -1.06 6.59 -6.67
C LEU A 84 -2.20 7.24 -7.46
N ALA A 85 -2.76 6.51 -8.44
CA ALA A 85 -3.91 6.99 -9.20
C ALA A 85 -5.14 7.16 -8.29
N ASP A 86 -5.32 6.24 -7.34
CA ASP A 86 -6.40 6.28 -6.36
C ASP A 86 -6.25 7.46 -5.39
N ILE A 87 -5.04 7.72 -4.87
CA ILE A 87 -4.75 8.89 -4.03
C ILE A 87 -5.07 10.20 -4.77
N LEU A 88 -4.64 10.32 -6.03
CA LEU A 88 -4.86 11.53 -6.83
C LEU A 88 -6.32 11.73 -7.24
N ALA A 89 -7.10 10.65 -7.35
CA ALA A 89 -8.52 10.68 -7.65
C ALA A 89 -9.41 10.79 -6.40
N CYS A 90 -8.83 10.75 -5.20
CA CYS A 90 -9.57 10.79 -3.94
C CYS A 90 -10.44 12.06 -3.89
N GLU A 91 -11.76 11.91 -3.87
CA GLU A 91 -12.70 13.02 -3.70
C GLU A 91 -12.72 13.47 -2.24
N ASP A 92 -13.07 14.74 -1.99
CA ASP A 92 -13.24 15.21 -0.63
C ASP A 92 -14.37 14.42 0.04
N ILE A 93 -14.10 13.84 1.22
CA ILE A 93 -15.12 13.17 2.01
C ILE A 93 -16.20 14.22 2.31
N PRO A 94 -17.45 14.03 1.87
CA PRO A 94 -18.51 15.00 2.16
C PRO A 94 -18.57 15.19 3.67
N ASP A 95 -18.64 16.46 4.10
CA ASP A 95 -18.69 16.82 5.51
C ASP A 95 -19.81 16.00 6.17
N LYS A 96 -19.43 15.17 7.14
CA LYS A 96 -20.38 14.26 7.79
C LYS A 96 -21.42 15.13 8.50
N PRO A 97 -22.74 14.85 8.37
CA PRO A 97 -23.76 15.66 9.02
C PRO A 97 -23.62 15.66 10.55
#